data_AF-A0A182UQB7-F1
#
_entry.id   AF-A0A182UQB7-F1
#
_cell.length_a   1.000
_cell.length_b   1.000
_cell.length_c   1.000
_cell.angle_alpha   90.00
_cell.angle_beta   90.00
_cell.angle_gamma   90.00
#
_symmetry.space_group_name_H-M   'P 1'
#
loop_
_entity.id
_entity.type
_entity.pdbx_description
1 polymer ?
#
loop_
_entity_poly.entity_id
_entity_poly.type
_entity_poly.pdbx_seq_one_letter_code
_entity_poly.pdbx_strand_id
1 'polypeptide(L)'
;MTPRHGRLNGGPEAIVHIKSHFIMNGVCVRFRGWLDMERLDGIGCLEMDEKRAAQEDAILREQLERYNQRLRDFEDKQRTYQRTTQDEFEQMRRNGSGMGVGVTAGSSGMWRR
;
A
#
# COMPACT_ATOMS: atom_id res chain seq x y z
N MET A 1 -43.60 10.37 56.35
CA MET A 1 -42.51 11.20 55.80
C MET A 1 -41.33 10.27 55.52
N THR A 2 -41.07 9.96 54.27
CA THR A 2 -39.99 9.02 53.87
C THR A 2 -38.62 9.70 53.95
N PRO A 3 -37.58 9.02 54.47
CA PRO A 3 -36.26 9.61 54.61
C PRO A 3 -35.58 9.65 53.24
N ARG A 4 -35.25 10.86 52.76
CA ARG A 4 -34.35 11.02 51.61
C ARG A 4 -32.97 10.53 52.05
N HIS A 5 -32.54 9.39 51.51
CA HIS A 5 -31.18 8.91 51.62
C HIS A 5 -30.24 9.99 51.06
N GLY A 6 -29.56 10.71 51.95
CA GLY A 6 -28.38 11.47 51.60
C GLY A 6 -27.27 10.50 51.23
N ARG A 7 -26.93 10.41 49.94
CA ARG A 7 -25.64 9.85 49.54
C ARG A 7 -24.57 10.86 49.94
N LEU A 8 -23.95 10.61 51.08
CA LEU A 8 -22.62 11.09 51.43
C LEU A 8 -21.63 10.12 50.77
N ASN A 9 -21.16 10.39 49.55
CA ASN A 9 -20.00 9.69 48.96
C ASN A 9 -19.41 10.57 47.86
N GLY A 10 -18.65 11.59 48.25
CA GLY A 10 -17.69 12.25 47.35
C GLY A 10 -16.39 11.45 47.37
N GLY A 11 -16.34 10.35 46.61
CA GLY A 11 -15.07 9.75 46.20
C GLY A 11 -14.44 10.62 45.10
N PRO A 12 -13.13 10.53 44.84
CA PRO A 12 -12.51 11.32 43.78
C PRO A 12 -13.21 10.99 42.46
N GLU A 13 -13.79 12.01 41.80
CA GLU A 13 -14.32 11.90 40.44
C GLU A 13 -13.22 11.26 39.56
N ALA A 14 -13.39 9.98 39.22
CA ALA A 14 -12.36 9.24 38.51
C ALA A 14 -12.42 9.64 37.03
N ILE A 15 -11.61 10.62 36.66
CA ILE A 15 -11.48 11.08 35.27
C ILE A 15 -10.34 10.31 34.60
N VAL A 16 -10.63 9.66 33.46
CA VAL A 16 -9.64 8.97 32.64
C VAL A 16 -9.25 9.84 31.46
N HIS A 17 -7.96 10.15 31.32
CA HIS A 17 -7.43 10.85 30.16
C HIS A 17 -7.01 9.87 29.06
N ILE A 18 -7.42 10.16 27.82
CA ILE A 18 -7.13 9.33 26.65
C ILE A 18 -6.30 10.15 25.67
N LYS A 19 -5.20 9.55 25.22
CA LYS A 19 -4.36 10.08 24.14
C LYS A 19 -4.08 8.97 23.15
N SER A 20 -4.43 9.20 21.89
CA SER A 20 -4.20 8.22 20.82
C SER A 20 -3.77 8.94 19.55
N HIS A 21 -3.02 8.22 18.71
CA HIS A 21 -2.56 8.69 17.41
C HIS A 21 -2.98 7.65 16.37
N PHE A 22 -3.69 8.07 15.33
CA PHE A 22 -4.18 7.16 14.30
C PHE A 22 -4.42 7.88 12.97
N ILE A 23 -4.65 7.11 11.92
CA ILE A 23 -4.95 7.60 10.57
C ILE A 23 -6.46 7.47 10.33
N MET A 24 -7.13 8.58 10.04
CA MET A 24 -8.56 8.59 9.71
C MET A 24 -8.73 9.10 8.28
N ASN A 25 -9.25 8.26 7.39
CA ASN A 25 -9.46 8.61 5.97
C ASN A 25 -8.20 9.18 5.28
N GLY A 26 -7.02 8.64 5.63
CA GLY A 26 -5.73 9.10 5.09
C GLY A 26 -5.11 10.29 5.82
N VAL A 27 -5.76 10.83 6.86
CA VAL A 27 -5.26 11.97 7.63
C VAL A 27 -4.68 11.50 8.97
N CYS A 28 -3.42 11.84 9.25
CA CYS A 28 -2.80 11.57 10.54
C CYS A 28 -3.34 12.52 11.61
N VAL A 29 -4.00 11.98 12.62
CA VAL A 29 -4.61 12.76 13.71
C VAL A 29 -4.15 12.27 15.08
N ARG A 30 -4.20 13.19 16.03
CA ARG A 30 -4.02 12.93 17.46
C ARG A 30 -5.33 13.22 18.18
N PHE A 31 -5.86 12.19 18.84
CA PHE A 31 -6.98 12.33 19.75
C PHE A 31 -6.49 12.68 21.15
N ARG A 32 -7.16 13.65 21.77
CA ARG A 32 -7.02 13.99 23.19
C ARG A 32 -8.40 14.17 23.78
N GLY A 33 -8.66 13.48 24.88
CA GLY A 33 -9.93 13.62 25.58
C GLY A 33 -9.87 13.12 27.00
N TRP A 34 -11.00 13.24 27.67
CA TRP A 34 -11.21 12.73 29.01
C TRP A 34 -12.59 12.07 29.11
N LEU A 35 -12.74 11.15 30.06
CA LEU A 35 -13.97 10.42 30.35
C LEU A 35 -14.20 10.41 31.86
N ASP A 36 -15.38 10.83 32.30
CA ASP A 36 -15.86 10.67 33.67
C ASP A 36 -16.32 9.22 33.86
N MET A 37 -15.73 8.49 34.81
CA MET A 37 -16.02 7.08 35.03
C MET A 37 -17.33 6.82 35.79
N GLU A 38 -17.91 7.82 36.44
CA GLU A 38 -19.21 7.68 37.10
C GLU A 38 -20.35 7.93 36.12
N ARG A 39 -20.21 8.97 35.29
CA ARG A 39 -21.24 9.38 34.32
C ARG A 39 -21.07 8.70 32.96
N LEU A 40 -19.91 8.11 32.69
CA LEU A 40 -19.52 7.50 31.41
C LEU A 40 -19.67 8.47 30.23
N ASP A 41 -19.48 9.76 30.47
CA ASP A 41 -19.47 10.81 29.47
C ASP A 41 -18.13 11.53 29.46
N GLY A 42 -17.88 12.27 28.38
CA GLY A 42 -16.57 12.86 28.17
C GLY A 42 -16.51 13.71 26.93
N ILE A 43 -15.39 14.40 26.76
CA ILE A 43 -15.12 15.28 25.63
C ILE A 43 -13.74 14.92 25.07
N GLY A 44 -13.62 14.94 23.75
CA GLY A 44 -12.34 14.83 23.08
C GLY A 44 -12.31 15.63 21.79
N CYS A 45 -11.10 16.02 21.39
CA CYS A 45 -10.84 16.70 20.14
C CYS A 45 -9.83 15.92 19.30
N LEU A 46 -9.92 16.12 17.98
CA LEU A 46 -8.94 15.66 17.02
C LEU A 46 -8.08 16.84 16.58
N GLU A 47 -6.77 16.65 16.64
CA GLU A 47 -5.78 17.59 16.17
C GLU A 47 -5.01 16.96 15.01
N MET A 48 -4.63 17.77 14.02
CA MET A 48 -3.72 17.31 12.96
C MET A 48 -2.36 16.94 13.57
N ASP A 49 -1.83 15.77 13.21
CA ASP A 49 -0.49 15.35 13.62
C ASP A 49 0.49 15.48 12.45
N GLU A 50 0.93 16.72 12.18
CA GLU A 50 1.82 17.05 11.06
C GLU A 50 3.14 16.28 11.12
N LYS A 51 3.67 16.07 12.32
CA LYS A 51 4.93 15.34 12.50
C LYS A 51 4.78 13.89 12.04
N ARG A 52 3.70 13.22 12.46
CA ARG A 52 3.43 11.86 11.99
C ARG A 52 3.04 11.85 10.52
N ALA A 53 2.27 12.83 10.04
CA ALA A 53 1.94 12.95 8.63
C ALA A 53 3.20 12.98 7.75
N ALA A 54 4.21 13.77 8.12
CA ALA A 54 5.49 13.83 7.41
C ALA A 54 6.24 12.49 7.44
N GLN A 55 6.19 11.76 8.56
CA GLN A 55 6.83 10.45 8.69
C GLN A 55 6.13 9.39 7.83
N GLU A 56 4.80 9.32 7.88
CA GLU A 56 4.00 8.39 7.08
C GLU A 56 4.15 8.70 5.58
N ASP A 57 4.18 9.98 5.21
CA ASP A 57 4.40 10.44 3.83
C ASP A 57 5.79 10.03 3.30
N ALA A 58 6.84 10.13 4.13
CA ALA A 58 8.18 9.65 3.76
C ALA A 58 8.19 8.12 3.54
N ILE A 59 7.57 7.36 4.44
CA ILE A 59 7.45 5.90 4.32
C ILE A 59 6.66 5.53 3.06
N LEU A 60 5.56 6.23 2.78
CA LEU A 60 4.73 5.96 1.62
C LEU A 60 5.47 6.26 0.31
N ARG A 61 6.23 7.37 0.25
CA ARG A 61 7.08 7.67 -0.91
C ARG A 61 8.12 6.59 -1.15
N GLU A 62 8.81 6.15 -0.10
CA GLU A 62 9.81 5.09 -0.20
C GLU A 62 9.20 3.78 -0.72
N GLN A 63 8.00 3.43 -0.25
CA GLN A 63 7.28 2.25 -0.73
C GLN A 63 6.90 2.37 -2.21
N LEU A 64 6.40 3.55 -2.63
CA LEU A 64 6.06 3.82 -4.03
C LEU A 64 7.28 3.75 -4.94
N GLU A 65 8.41 4.33 -4.52
CA GLU A 65 9.66 4.30 -5.29
C GLU A 65 10.16 2.86 -5.46
N ARG A 66 10.18 2.07 -4.39
CA ARG A 66 10.57 0.66 -4.45
C ARG A 66 9.64 -0.15 -5.34
N TYR A 67 8.34 0.10 -5.28
CA TYR A 67 7.37 -0.56 -6.15
C TYR A 67 7.60 -0.19 -7.62
N ASN A 68 7.75 1.10 -7.91
CA ASN A 68 7.99 1.60 -9.27
C ASN A 68 9.30 1.08 -9.86
N GLN A 69 10.36 0.98 -9.04
CA GLN A 69 11.62 0.40 -9.49
C GLN A 69 11.45 -1.05 -9.93
N ARG A 70 10.77 -1.87 -9.11
CA ARG A 70 10.49 -3.28 -9.46
C ARG A 70 9.67 -3.40 -10.73
N LEU A 71 8.72 -2.49 -10.93
CA LEU A 71 7.90 -2.47 -12.14
C LEU A 71 8.75 -2.16 -13.38
N ARG A 72 9.62 -1.14 -13.31
CA ARG A 72 10.56 -0.80 -14.40
C ARG A 72 11.51 -1.95 -14.71
N ASP A 73 12.11 -2.56 -13.69
CA ASP A 73 13.01 -3.70 -13.87
C ASP A 73 12.31 -4.88 -14.58
N PHE A 74 11.02 -5.06 -14.32
CA PHE A 74 10.22 -6.09 -14.99
C PHE A 74 9.95 -5.74 -16.45
N GLU A 75 9.56 -4.51 -16.74
CA GLU A 75 9.34 -4.01 -18.10
C GLU A 75 10.62 -4.09 -18.94
N ASP A 76 11.77 -3.72 -18.39
CA ASP A 76 13.06 -3.76 -19.07
C ASP A 76 13.51 -5.19 -19.38
N LYS A 77 13.27 -6.14 -18.45
CA LYS A 77 13.52 -7.58 -18.70
C LYS A 77 12.63 -8.11 -19.82
N GLN A 78 11.35 -7.73 -19.85
CA GLN A 78 10.46 -8.15 -20.94
C GLN A 78 10.90 -7.59 -22.29
N ARG A 79 11.26 -6.30 -22.35
CA ARG A 79 11.77 -5.67 -23.58
C ARG A 79 13.06 -6.33 -24.07
N THR A 80 13.98 -6.61 -23.16
CA THR A 80 15.24 -7.28 -23.49
C THR A 80 14.99 -8.69 -24.02
N TYR A 81 14.14 -9.47 -23.34
CA TYR A 81 13.78 -10.81 -23.79
C TYR A 81 13.16 -10.79 -25.20
N GLN A 82 12.20 -9.89 -25.46
CA GLN A 82 11.61 -9.73 -26.79
C GLN A 82 12.65 -9.37 -27.85
N ARG A 83 13.55 -8.42 -27.55
CA ARG A 83 14.58 -7.98 -28.49
C ARG A 83 15.60 -9.09 -28.79
N THR A 84 16.09 -9.79 -27.77
CA THR A 84 17.00 -10.92 -27.95
C THR A 84 16.35 -12.02 -28.78
N THR A 85 15.08 -12.34 -28.52
CA THR A 85 14.34 -13.36 -29.30
C THR A 85 14.20 -12.94 -30.78
N GLN A 86 13.93 -11.66 -31.05
CA GLN A 86 13.87 -11.12 -32.41
C GLN A 86 15.24 -11.18 -33.11
N ASP A 87 16.30 -10.72 -32.44
CA ASP A 87 17.67 -10.73 -32.97
C ASP A 87 18.15 -12.17 -33.26
N GLU A 88 17.86 -13.13 -32.38
CA GLU A 88 18.15 -14.56 -32.59
C GLU A 88 17.42 -15.13 -33.81
N PHE A 89 16.12 -14.80 -33.97
CA PHE A 89 15.33 -15.25 -35.10
C PHE A 89 15.83 -14.66 -36.44
N GLU A 90 16.20 -13.38 -36.44
CA GLU A 90 16.81 -12.72 -37.60
C GLU A 90 18.18 -13.32 -37.94
N GLN A 91 19.00 -13.62 -36.92
CA GLN A 91 20.32 -14.22 -37.12
C GLN A 91 20.22 -15.65 -37.63
N MET A 92 19.27 -16.46 -37.16
CA MET A 92 18.98 -17.78 -37.74
C MET A 92 18.57 -17.68 -39.20
N ARG A 93 17.73 -16.70 -39.56
CA ARG A 93 17.34 -16.45 -40.95
C ARG A 93 18.53 -16.03 -41.82
N ARG A 94 19.46 -15.25 -41.28
CA ARG A 94 20.67 -14.78 -41.98
C ARG A 94 21.71 -15.89 -42.14
N ASN A 95 21.96 -16.69 -41.11
CA ASN A 95 22.88 -17.82 -41.15
C ASN A 95 22.35 -19.00 -41.98
N GLY A 96 21.02 -19.16 -42.08
CA GLY A 96 20.37 -20.12 -42.98
C GLY A 96 20.53 -19.81 -44.47
N SER A 97 21.13 -18.67 -44.83
CA SER A 97 21.38 -18.27 -46.22
C SER A 97 22.70 -18.82 -46.80
N GLY A 98 23.43 -19.67 -46.06
CA GLY A 98 24.75 -20.20 -46.44
C GLY A 98 24.84 -21.69 -46.79
N MET A 99 23.74 -22.46 -46.70
CA MET A 99 23.74 -23.89 -47.05
C MET A 99 22.62 -24.15 -48.06
N GLY A 100 22.96 -24.15 -49.35
CA GLY A 100 22.02 -24.57 -50.38
C GLY A 100 21.72 -26.06 -50.24
N VAL A 101 20.49 -26.42 -49.86
CA VAL A 101 19.82 -27.68 -50.27
C VAL A 101 18.33 -27.38 -50.35
N GLY A 102 17.72 -27.66 -51.50
CA GLY A 102 16.29 -27.47 -51.72
C GLY A 102 15.44 -28.27 -50.72
N VAL A 103 14.48 -27.59 -50.10
CA VAL A 103 13.29 -28.22 -49.53
C VAL A 103 12.08 -27.53 -50.11
N THR A 104 11.28 -28.34 -50.79
CA THR A 104 10.04 -27.96 -51.46
C THR A 104 9.11 -27.24 -50.49
N ALA A 105 8.52 -26.15 -50.95
CA ALA A 105 7.44 -25.44 -50.28
C ALA A 105 6.32 -26.42 -49.88
N GLY A 106 6.27 -26.74 -48.58
CA GLY A 106 5.17 -27.46 -47.93
C GLY A 106 4.31 -26.45 -47.18
N SER A 107 3.15 -26.17 -47.75
CA SER A 107 2.06 -25.33 -47.26
C SER A 107 1.64 -25.55 -45.80
N SER A 108 1.31 -24.42 -45.16
CA SER A 108 0.14 -24.23 -44.28
C SER A 108 0.00 -25.01 -42.97
N GLY A 109 0.00 -24.24 -41.87
CA GLY A 109 -1.08 -24.29 -40.88
C GLY A 109 -0.94 -25.28 -39.73
N MET A 110 -0.78 -24.76 -38.51
CA MET A 110 -1.67 -25.03 -37.35
C MET A 110 -1.03 -24.48 -36.07
N TRP A 111 -1.45 -23.28 -35.67
CA TRP A 111 -1.45 -22.89 -34.27
C TRP A 111 -2.70 -23.51 -33.63
N ARG A 112 -2.51 -24.47 -32.72
CA ARG A 112 -3.59 -24.98 -31.87
C ARG A 112 -3.29 -24.66 -30.41
N ARG A 113 -4.15 -23.78 -29.90
CA ARG A 113 -4.82 -23.68 -28.59
C ARG A 113 -3.99 -23.92 -27.33
#